data_AF-A0A966TVC1-F1
#
_entry.id   AF-A0A966TVC1-F1
#
_cell.length_a   1.000
_cell.length_b   1.000
_cell.length_c   1.000
_cell.angle_alpha   90.00
_cell.angle_beta   90.00
_cell.angle_gamma   90.00
#
_symmetry.space_group_name_H-M   'P 1'
#
loop_
_entity.id
_entity.type
_entity.pdbx_description
1 polymer ?
#
loop_
_entity_poly.entity_id
_entity_poly.type
_entity_poly.pdbx_seq_one_letter_code
_entity_poly.pdbx_strand_id
1 'polypeptide(L)' 'MSVTGIFGVTASALVGLGLFGLITQATVLRKILAFNLLVAGGFLVFGVVAAVPQALVITGLVVAFA' A
#
# COMPACT_ATOMS: atom_id res chain seq x y z
N MET A 1 0.02 22.61 2.36
CA MET A 1 0.13 21.21 1.91
C MET A 1 -1.25 20.77 1.45
N SER A 2 -1.41 20.24 0.24
CA SER A 2 -2.74 19.79 -0.26
C SER A 2 -3.11 18.43 0.32
N VAL A 3 -4.41 18.12 0.37
CA VAL A 3 -4.93 16.82 0.85
C VAL A 3 -4.33 15.66 0.03
N THR A 4 -4.33 15.80 -1.30
CA THR A 4 -3.64 14.89 -2.23
C THR A 4 -2.15 14.74 -1.92
N GLY A 5 -1.47 15.83 -1.55
CA GLY A 5 -0.06 15.80 -1.15
C GLY A 5 0.20 15.00 0.13
N ILE A 6 -0.67 15.13 1.14
CA ILE A 6 -0.60 14.36 2.40
C ILE A 6 -0.75 12.87 2.13
N PHE A 7 -1.75 12.49 1.35
CA PHE A 7 -1.95 11.10 0.98
C PHE A 7 -0.80 10.57 0.11
N GLY A 8 -0.30 11.35 -0.84
CA GLY A 8 0.84 10.98 -1.68
C GLY A 8 2.08 10.62 -0.86
N VAL A 9 2.50 11.50 0.07
CA VAL A 9 3.68 11.21 0.92
C VAL A 9 3.45 10.03 1.87
N THR A 10 2.22 9.84 2.34
CA THR A 10 1.85 8.70 3.20
C THR A 10 1.93 7.39 2.41
N ALA A 11 1.40 7.37 1.18
CA ALA A 11 1.51 6.23 0.29
C ALA A 11 2.96 5.88 -0.01
N SER A 12 3.79 6.88 -0.34
CA SER A 12 5.22 6.68 -0.60
C SER A 12 5.95 6.10 0.61
N ALA A 13 5.63 6.58 1.82
CA ALA A 13 6.20 6.04 3.04
C ALA A 13 5.80 4.57 3.27
N LEU A 14 4.53 4.22 3.07
CA LEU A 14 4.03 2.84 3.21
C LEU A 14 4.69 1.89 2.20
N VAL A 15 4.77 2.29 0.92
CA VAL A 15 5.42 1.50 -0.13
C VAL A 15 6.91 1.30 0.19
N GLY A 16 7.61 2.36 0.59
CA GLY A 16 9.03 2.31 0.95
C GLY A 16 9.29 1.39 2.15
N LEU A 17 8.49 1.51 3.21
CA LEU A 17 8.60 0.65 4.40
C LEU A 17 8.27 -0.81 4.08
N GLY A 18 7.25 -1.07 3.27
CA GLY A 18 6.88 -2.42 2.85
C GLY A 18 7.97 -3.08 2.00
N LEU A 19 8.55 -2.34 1.05
CA LEU A 19 9.66 -2.83 0.23
C LEU A 19 10.90 -3.11 1.09
N PHE A 20 11.24 -2.20 2.00
CA PHE A 20 12.34 -2.38 2.94
C PHE A 20 12.12 -3.62 3.82
N GLY A 21 10.93 -3.80 4.38
CA GLY A 21 10.60 -4.97 5.20
C GLY A 21 10.65 -6.28 4.42
N LEU A 22 10.24 -6.28 3.15
CA LEU A 22 10.28 -7.48 2.30
C LEU A 22 11.71 -7.93 2.01
N ILE A 23 12.62 -6.96 1.82
CA ILE A 23 14.04 -7.21 1.55
C ILE A 23 14.79 -7.61 2.83
N THR A 24 14.55 -6.92 3.94
CA THR A 24 15.40 -7.03 5.14
C THR A 24 14.96 -8.06 6.17
N GLN A 25 13.67 -8.43 6.22
CA GLN A 25 13.18 -9.33 7.25
C GLN A 25 13.45 -10.79 6.90
N ALA A 26 13.95 -11.56 7.87
CA ALA A 26 14.27 -12.97 7.68
C ALA A 26 13.05 -13.90 7.79
N THR A 27 12.08 -13.55 8.65
CA THR A 27 10.94 -14.43 8.94
C THR A 27 9.77 -14.21 7.98
N VAL A 28 9.11 -15.31 7.60
CA VAL A 28 7.99 -15.29 6.64
C VAL A 28 6.85 -14.39 7.12
N LEU A 29 6.48 -14.45 8.41
CA LEU A 29 5.42 -13.62 8.97
C LEU A 29 5.70 -12.11 8.79
N ARG A 30 6.95 -11.69 9.01
CA ARG A 30 7.34 -10.28 8.84
C ARG A 30 7.36 -9.86 7.37
N LYS A 31 7.72 -10.77 6.47
CA LYS A 31 7.61 -10.53 5.02
C LYS A 31 6.15 -10.39 4.56
N ILE A 32 5.23 -11.19 5.10
CA ILE A 32 3.79 -11.07 4.82
C ILE A 32 3.27 -9.70 5.30
N LEU A 33 3.65 -9.27 6.50
CA LEU A 33 3.28 -7.94 7.00
C LEU A 33 3.86 -6.81 6.11
N ALA A 34 5.13 -6.95 5.71
CA ALA A 34 5.79 -5.97 4.84
C ALA A 34 5.13 -5.90 3.45
N PHE A 35 4.75 -7.04 2.89
CA PHE A 35 4.00 -7.12 1.64
C PHE A 35 2.63 -6.43 1.76
N ASN A 36 1.90 -6.68 2.85
CA ASN A 36 0.63 -5.99 3.13
C ASN A 36 0.81 -4.47 3.20
N LEU A 37 1.87 -3.99 3.85
CA LEU A 37 2.18 -2.57 3.94
C LEU A 37 2.49 -1.94 2.56
N LEU A 38 3.23 -2.67 1.72
CA LEU A 38 3.55 -2.27 0.36
C LEU A 38 2.28 -2.13 -0.49
N VAL A 39 1.42 -3.13 -0.45
CA VAL A 39 0.18 -3.17 -1.24
C VAL A 39 -0.84 -2.13 -0.75
N ALA A 40 -0.96 -1.92 0.57
CA ALA A 40 -1.80 -0.87 1.15
C ALA A 40 -1.37 0.53 0.70
N GLY A 41 -0.06 0.78 0.64
CA GLY A 41 0.48 2.03 0.07
C GLY A 41 0.10 2.21 -1.41
N GLY A 42 0.16 1.13 -2.21
CA GLY A 42 -0.30 1.13 -3.60
C GLY A 42 -1.80 1.48 -3.73
N PHE A 43 -2.67 0.84 -2.93
CA PHE A 43 -4.11 1.14 -2.96
C PHE A 43 -4.43 2.57 -2.52
N LEU A 44 -3.67 3.14 -1.58
CA LEU A 44 -3.83 4.53 -1.16
C LEU A 44 -3.55 5.51 -2.32
N VAL A 45 -2.53 5.24 -3.14
CA VAL A 45 -2.26 6.05 -4.36
C VAL A 45 -3.46 6.00 -5.31
N PHE A 46 -3.95 4.80 -5.61
CA PHE A 46 -5.08 4.63 -6.53
C PHE A 46 -6.37 5.26 -5.99
N GLY A 47 -6.65 5.12 -4.69
CA GLY A 47 -7.84 5.67 -4.04
C GLY A 47 -7.92 7.20 -4.02
N VAL A 48 -6.78 7.90 -4.17
CA VAL A 48 -6.69 9.36 -4.06
C VAL A 48 -6.54 10.05 -5.42
N VAL A 49 -5.93 9.41 -6.42
CA VAL A 49 -5.57 10.05 -7.70
C VAL A 49 -6.56 9.74 -8.84
N ALA A 50 -7.23 8.59 -8.85
CA ALA A 50 -8.12 8.22 -9.96
C ALA A 50 -9.60 8.46 -9.63
N ALA A 51 -10.37 8.97 -10.60
CA ALA A 51 -11.84 9.15 -10.51
C ALA A 51 -12.62 7.83 -10.72
N VAL A 52 -11.92 6.75 -11.10
CA VAL A 52 -12.43 5.37 -11.08
C VAL A 52 -11.40 4.48 -10.37
N PRO A 53 -11.57 4.22 -9.05
CA PRO A 53 -10.86 3.08 -8.49
C PRO A 53 -11.52 2.47 -7.24
N GLN A 54 -12.69 2.90 -6.77
CA GLN A 54 -13.22 2.34 -5.51
C GLN A 54 -13.50 0.83 -5.66
N ALA A 55 -14.01 0.42 -6.83
CA ALA A 55 -14.11 -1.00 -7.18
C ALA A 55 -12.73 -1.68 -7.26
N LEU A 56 -11.72 -1.05 -7.87
CA LEU A 56 -10.36 -1.60 -7.97
C LEU A 56 -9.68 -1.74 -6.59
N VAL A 57 -9.88 -0.76 -5.71
CA VAL A 57 -9.37 -0.76 -4.33
C VAL A 57 -10.06 -1.85 -3.52
N ILE A 58 -11.38 -2.02 -3.66
CA ILE A 58 -12.12 -3.11 -3.01
C ILE A 58 -11.65 -4.48 -3.55
N THR A 59 -11.54 -4.65 -4.87
CA THR A 59 -11.02 -5.89 -5.48
C THR A 59 -9.60 -6.20 -5.00
N GLY A 60 -8.74 -5.19 -4.98
CA GLY A 60 -7.38 -5.32 -4.51
C GLY A 60 -7.28 -5.66 -3.02
N LEU A 61 -8.14 -5.06 -2.18
CA LEU A 61 -8.26 -5.40 -0.76
C LEU A 61 -8.67 -6.87 -0.57
N VAL A 62 -9.67 -7.35 -1.30
CA VAL A 62 -10.10 -8.75 -1.23
C VAL A 62 -8.96 -9.70 -1.62
N VAL A 63 -8.21 -9.40 -2.69
CA VAL A 63 -7.05 -10.21 -3.10
C VAL A 63 -5.91 -10.16 -2.08
N ALA A 64 -5.71 -9.05 -1.39
CA ALA A 64 -4.67 -8.94 -0.36
C ALA A 64 -4.96 -9.78 0.90
N PHE A 65 -6.23 -10.15 1.14
CA PHE A 65 -6.68 -10.94 2.28
C PHE A 65 -7.03 -12.40 1.97
N ALA A 66 -7.06 -12.81 0.69
CA ALA A 66 -7.37 -14.18 0.24
C ALA A 66 -6.12 -15.06 0.12
#